data_AF-A0A958T326-F1
#
_entry.id   AF-A0A958T326-F1
#
_cell.length_a   1.000
_cell.length_b   1.000
_cell.length_c   1.000
_cell.angle_alpha   90.00
_cell.angle_beta   90.00
_cell.angle_gamma   90.00
#
_symmetry.space_group_name_H-M   'P 1'
#
loop_
_entity.id
_entity.type
_entity.pdbx_description
1 polymer ?
#
loop_
_entity_poly.entity_id
_entity_poly.type
_entity_poly.pdbx_seq_one_letter_code
_entity_poly.pdbx_strand_id
1 'polypeptide(L)' 'NPNNYDVVWMETFKKHAREHEAKVLYAGVGLSNPNGEDLPLYLNEEYLMEYNGIQVIETNFN' A
#
# COMPACT_ATOMS: atom_id res chain seq x y z
N ASN A 1 -0.66 9.48 -4.04
CA ASN A 1 -0.17 9.12 -2.70
C ASN A 1 -0.33 7.62 -2.53
N PRO A 2 0.76 6.83 -2.54
CA PRO A 2 0.73 5.37 -2.46
C PRO A 2 0.24 4.84 -1.11
N ASN A 3 0.07 5.71 -0.10
CA ASN A 3 -0.49 5.35 1.20
C ASN A 3 -2.02 5.48 1.26
N ASN A 4 -2.66 5.98 0.20
CA ASN A 4 -4.11 6.11 0.15
C ASN A 4 -4.71 4.84 -0.45
N TYR A 5 -5.24 3.95 0.39
CA TYR A 5 -5.88 2.70 -0.04
C TYR A 5 -7.40 2.82 -0.07
N ASP A 6 -8.05 2.07 -0.96
CA ASP A 6 -9.51 2.02 -1.05
C ASP A 6 -10.08 1.34 0.22
N VAL A 7 -10.86 2.12 0.96
CA VAL A 7 -11.50 1.71 2.21
C VAL A 7 -12.44 0.51 1.98
N VAL A 8 -13.15 0.49 0.84
CA VAL A 8 -14.09 -0.58 0.48
C VAL A 8 -13.35 -1.89 0.24
N TRP A 9 -12.21 -1.83 -0.45
CA TRP A 9 -11.39 -3.00 -0.72
C TRP A 9 -10.77 -3.55 0.57
N MET A 10 -10.32 -2.69 1.48
CA MET A 10 -9.76 -3.09 2.77
C MET A 10 -10.76 -3.74 3.72
N GLU A 11 -12.06 -3.44 3.63
CA GLU A 11 -13.06 -4.11 4.46
C GLU A 11 -13.13 -5.62 4.21
N THR A 12 -12.85 -6.08 2.99
CA THR A 12 -12.82 -7.52 2.68
C THR A 12 -11.68 -8.22 3.41
N PHE A 13 -10.48 -7.62 3.41
CA PHE A 13 -9.32 -8.15 4.13
C PHE A 13 -9.51 -8.10 5.65
N LYS A 14 -10.06 -6.99 6.18
CA LYS A 14 -10.37 -6.88 7.61
C LYS A 14 -11.38 -7.93 8.05
N LYS A 15 -12.43 -8.18 7.26
CA LYS A 15 -13.42 -9.23 7.56
C LYS A 15 -12.77 -10.62 7.64
N HIS A 16 -12.00 -10.99 6.61
CA HIS A 16 -11.29 -12.28 6.60
C HIS A 16 -10.35 -12.41 7.80
N ALA A 17 -9.58 -11.36 8.09
CA ALA A 17 -8.67 -11.37 9.22
C ALA A 17 -9.38 -11.54 10.57
N ARG A 18 -10.56 -10.92 10.77
CA ARG A 18 -11.38 -11.12 11.99
C ARG A 18 -11.86 -12.56 12.13
N GLU A 19 -12.38 -13.15 11.05
CA GLU A 19 -12.92 -14.52 11.05
C GLU A 19 -11.85 -15.58 11.34
N HIS A 20 -10.58 -15.24 11.15
CA HIS A 20 -9.44 -16.15 11.29
C HIS A 20 -8.41 -15.70 12.36
N GLU A 21 -8.75 -14.75 13.23
CA GLU A 21 -7.85 -14.22 14.28
C GLU A 21 -6.48 -13.74 13.73
N ALA A 22 -6.48 -13.18 12.53
CA ALA A 22 -5.28 -12.76 11.81
C ALA A 22 -5.10 -11.23 11.81
N LYS A 23 -3.91 -10.79 11.37
CA LYS A 23 -3.55 -9.37 11.20
C LYS A 23 -3.51 -9.01 9.72
N VAL A 24 -3.94 -7.80 9.38
CA VAL A 24 -3.77 -7.21 8.05
C VAL A 24 -2.58 -6.28 8.08
N LEU A 25 -1.63 -6.50 7.17
CA LEU A 25 -0.44 -5.67 6.97
C LEU A 25 -0.53 -4.98 5.62
N TYR A 26 -0.22 -3.69 5.58
CA TYR A 26 -0.26 -2.88 4.38
C TYR A 26 1.03 -2.08 4.22
N ALA A 27 1.54 -2.02 3.00
CA ALA A 27 2.72 -1.25 2.65
C ALA A 27 2.46 -0.56 1.32
N GLY A 28 2.27 0.77 1.35
CA GLY A 28 2.24 1.58 0.15
C GLY A 28 3.65 1.70 -0.42
N VAL A 29 3.81 1.38 -1.71
CA VAL A 29 5.07 1.57 -2.44
C VAL A 29 4.78 2.46 -3.64
N GLY A 30 5.40 3.64 -3.66
CA GLY A 30 5.39 4.55 -4.80
C GLY A 30 6.65 4.34 -5.64
N LEU A 31 6.50 4.34 -6.95
CA LEU A 31 7.61 4.33 -7.90
C LEU A 31 7.46 5.56 -8.81
N SER A 32 8.56 6.27 -9.06
CA SER A 32 8.56 7.42 -9.98
C SER A 32 9.86 7.51 -10.80
N ASN A 33 9.78 8.18 -11.94
CA ASN A 33 10.93 8.38 -12.81
C ASN A 33 11.90 9.41 -12.15
N PRO A 34 13.22 9.12 -12.05
CA PRO A 34 14.17 10.00 -11.38
C PRO A 34 14.34 11.36 -12.06
N ASN A 35 14.02 11.44 -13.35
CA ASN A 35 14.20 12.64 -14.16
C ASN A 35 12.97 13.57 -14.15
N GLY A 36 11.85 13.14 -13.55
CA GLY A 36 10.65 13.96 -13.41
C GLY A 36 9.39 13.13 -13.19
N GLU A 37 8.47 13.63 -12.36
CA GLU A 37 7.24 12.91 -11.99
C GLU A 37 6.26 12.71 -13.16
N ASP A 38 6.31 13.57 -14.19
CA ASP A 38 5.46 13.49 -15.38
C ASP A 38 5.94 12.46 -16.41
N LEU A 39 7.13 11.89 -16.20
CA LEU A 39 7.73 10.91 -17.11
C LEU A 39 7.30 9.48 -16.74
N PRO A 40 7.05 8.62 -17.73
CA PRO A 40 6.70 7.23 -17.46
C PRO A 40 7.88 6.46 -16.86
N LEU A 41 7.58 5.37 -16.16
CA LEU A 41 8.57 4.39 -15.72
C LEU A 41 8.88 3.41 -16.84
N TYR A 42 10.15 3.02 -16.96
CA TYR A 42 10.63 2.06 -17.93
C TYR A 42 11.21 0.82 -17.24
N LEU A 43 11.09 -0.32 -17.90
CA LEU A 43 11.64 -1.58 -17.41
C LEU A 43 13.18 -1.55 -17.50
N ASN A 44 13.85 -2.01 -16.45
CA ASN A 44 15.32 -2.06 -16.32
C ASN A 44 16.01 -0.67 -16.29
N GLU A 45 15.27 0.38 -15.96
CA GLU A 45 15.83 1.72 -15.75
C GLU A 45 15.80 2.12 -14.27
N GLU A 46 16.57 3.14 -13.93
CA GLU A 46 16.59 3.71 -12.58
C GLU A 46 15.21 4.29 -12.21
N TYR A 47 14.85 4.18 -10.94
CA TYR A 47 13.59 4.70 -10.39
C TYR A 47 13.80 5.22 -8.97
N LEU A 48 12.95 6.16 -8.57
CA LEU A 48 12.83 6.58 -7.18
C LEU A 48 11.74 5.75 -6.51
N MET A 49 11.98 5.38 -5.25
CA MET A 49 11.05 4.60 -4.45
C MET A 49 10.61 5.40 -3.22
N GLU A 50 9.30 5.54 -3.05
CA GLU A 50 8.70 6.03 -1.80
C GLU A 50 8.14 4.83 -1.03
N TYR A 51 8.67 4.61 0.17
CA TYR A 51 8.23 3.52 1.04
C TYR A 51 8.24 3.97 2.50
N ASN A 52 7.05 3.96 3.12
CA ASN A 52 6.86 4.44 4.50
C ASN A 52 6.83 3.31 5.55
N GLY A 53 7.24 2.10 5.16
CA GLY A 53 7.20 0.94 6.05
C GLY A 53 5.88 0.17 6.00
N ILE A 54 5.85 -0.94 6.75
CA ILE A 54 4.64 -1.76 6.93
C ILE A 54 3.78 -1.11 8.01
N GLN A 55 2.50 -0.94 7.69
CA GLN A 55 1.46 -0.48 8.59
C GLN A 55 0.57 -1.66 8.97
N VAL A 56 0.23 -1.76 10.25
CA VAL A 56 -0.76 -2.72 10.73
C VAL A 56 -2.13 -2.05 10.61
N ILE A 57 -3.03 -2.64 9.86
CA ILE A 57 -4.40 -2.15 9.77
C ILE A 57 -5.19 -2.73 10.94
N GLU A 58 -5.71 -1.86 11.80
CA GLU A 58 -6.58 -2.28 12.89
C GLU A 58 -7.85 -2.92 12.36
N THR A 59 -8.16 -4.09 12.89
CA THR A 59 -9.35 -4.88 12.56
C THR A 59 -10.42 -4.78 13.65
N ASN A 60 -10.20 -4.07 14.74
CA ASN A 60 -11.20 -3.92 15.80
C ASN A 60 -12.30 -2.91 15.40
N PHE A 61 -13.53 -3.09 15.90
CA PHE A 61 -14.58 -2.07 15.79
C PHE A 61 -14.42 -1.08 16.96
N ASN A 62 -14.65 0.22 16.70
CA ASN A 62 -14.89 1.22 17.75
C ASN A 62 -16.29 1.03 18.35
#